data_AF-A0A7Y4WG34-F1
#
_entry.id   AF-A0A7Y4WG34-F1
#
_cell.length_a   1.000
_cell.length_b   1.000
_cell.length_c   1.000
_cell.angle_alpha   90.00
_cell.angle_beta   90.00
_cell.angle_gamma   90.00
#
_symmetry.space_group_name_H-M   'P 1'
#
loop_
_entity.id
_entity.type
_entity.pdbx_description
1 polymer ?
#
loop_
_entity_poly.entity_id
_entity_poly.type
_entity_poly.pdbx_seq_one_letter_code
_entity_poly.pdbx_strand_id
1 'polypeptide(L)'
;MLGCSRSTPCGRDSSPFAGWINRHQAEVIEYLVEENRVLKEQMQGKALRLNDDQRRRLAAKAKVLDRKTLERIATIVTPDTLMRWHRQLIALKWTFDRKGPGRPGIVKVIRALIVRMASENTWGCARIQGELKGLEHRVARSTIAKVLKENGILPAPERPTSWRTFLRAHWGRVAGMDFMTAEVWTPKGLETQHVLFAIDLKTRRVEIAGITPHPTEAFMTQVAREKQPPLSGSGSVKRRPSPRPGGRDLRAGG
;
A
#
# COMPACT_ATOMS: atom_id res chain seq x y z
N MET A 1 51.63 8.35 -39.26
CA MET A 1 51.04 7.21 -38.53
C MET A 1 51.16 7.53 -37.06
N LEU A 2 50.08 8.02 -36.42
CA LEU A 2 49.19 7.22 -35.56
C LEU A 2 49.99 6.54 -34.43
N GLY A 3 49.81 6.80 -33.15
CA GLY A 3 48.74 7.45 -32.40
C GLY A 3 48.81 6.84 -30.99
N CYS A 4 48.95 7.69 -29.99
CA CYS A 4 48.97 7.32 -28.59
C CYS A 4 47.55 6.95 -28.15
N SER A 5 47.32 5.77 -27.58
CA SER A 5 46.07 5.47 -26.85
C SER A 5 46.31 4.51 -25.69
N ARG A 6 46.87 5.02 -24.59
CA ARG A 6 46.58 4.43 -23.27
C ARG A 6 45.23 4.97 -22.81
N SER A 7 44.19 4.20 -23.04
CA SER A 7 42.87 4.40 -22.45
C SER A 7 42.97 4.23 -20.93
N THR A 8 43.05 5.34 -20.20
CA THR A 8 42.69 5.37 -18.78
C THR A 8 41.16 5.23 -18.66
N PRO A 9 40.64 4.38 -17.76
CA PRO A 9 39.21 4.35 -17.51
C PRO A 9 38.82 5.58 -16.69
N CYS A 10 38.31 6.62 -17.37
CA CYS A 10 37.48 7.64 -16.76
C CYS A 10 36.23 6.99 -16.17
N GLY A 11 36.00 7.19 -14.87
CA GLY A 11 34.75 6.77 -14.26
C GLY A 11 34.82 6.63 -12.75
N ARG A 12 35.12 7.71 -12.02
CA ARG A 12 34.71 7.88 -10.63
C ARG A 12 34.88 9.35 -10.20
N ASP A 13 34.04 10.22 -10.76
CA ASP A 13 33.86 11.57 -10.23
C ASP A 13 33.01 11.50 -8.96
N SER A 14 33.60 11.01 -7.87
CA SER A 14 33.07 11.27 -6.53
C SER A 14 33.40 12.73 -6.20
N SER A 15 32.41 13.63 -6.28
CA SER A 15 32.59 15.04 -5.92
C SER A 15 33.32 15.15 -4.57
N PRO A 16 34.48 15.85 -4.49
CA PRO A 16 35.27 15.94 -3.27
C PRO A 16 34.47 16.57 -2.11
N PHE A 17 33.49 17.41 -2.43
CA PHE A 17 32.53 17.98 -1.49
C PHE A 17 31.59 16.92 -0.88
N ALA A 18 31.02 16.03 -1.71
CA ALA A 18 30.18 14.94 -1.22
C ALA A 18 30.99 13.95 -0.36
N GLY A 19 32.25 13.70 -0.73
CA GLY A 19 33.18 12.92 0.07
C GLY A 19 33.52 13.57 1.42
N TRP A 20 33.71 14.90 1.44
CA TRP A 20 33.93 15.66 2.67
C TRP A 20 32.70 15.66 3.59
N ILE A 21 31.50 15.90 3.05
CA ILE A 21 30.25 15.84 3.83
C ILE A 21 30.07 14.47 4.48
N ASN A 22 30.26 13.39 3.73
CA ASN A 22 30.09 12.04 4.29
C ASN A 22 31.09 11.73 5.41
N ARG A 23 32.35 12.18 5.29
CA ARG A 23 33.36 12.01 6.35
C ARG A 23 33.00 12.82 7.59
N HIS A 24 32.64 14.08 7.41
CA HIS A 24 32.22 14.93 8.53
C HIS A 24 30.98 14.37 9.24
N GLN A 25 29.99 13.86 8.48
CA GLN A 25 28.84 13.16 9.06
C GLN A 25 29.24 11.91 9.85
N ALA A 26 30.24 11.15 9.38
CA ALA A 26 30.74 9.99 10.10
C ALA A 26 31.39 10.38 11.43
N GLU A 27 32.23 11.42 11.45
CA GLU A 27 32.86 11.95 12.67
C GLU A 27 31.81 12.40 13.71
N VAL A 28 30.77 13.10 13.26
CA VAL A 28 29.65 13.51 14.15
C VAL A 28 28.91 12.28 14.71
N ILE A 29 28.67 11.26 13.87
CA ILE A 29 28.01 10.02 14.31
C ILE A 29 28.88 9.28 15.33
N GLU A 30 30.19 9.19 15.10
CA GLU A 30 31.13 8.54 16.02
C GLU A 30 31.13 9.22 17.39
N TYR A 31 31.19 10.56 17.43
CA TYR A 31 31.07 11.31 18.69
C TYR A 31 29.76 10.99 19.42
N LEU A 32 28.62 11.04 18.73
CA LEU A 32 27.31 10.76 19.33
C LEU A 32 27.20 9.30 19.81
N VAL A 33 27.85 8.35 19.13
CA VAL A 33 27.92 6.95 19.57
C VAL A 33 28.72 6.83 20.87
N GLU A 34 29.85 7.54 20.99
CA GLU A 34 30.63 7.53 22.23
C GLU A 34 29.91 8.24 23.38
N GLU A 35 29.25 9.37 23.12
CA GLU A 35 28.41 10.04 24.12
C GLU A 35 27.32 9.09 24.65
N ASN A 36 26.66 8.33 23.77
CA ASN A 36 25.69 7.30 24.17
C ASN A 36 26.33 6.15 24.98
N ARG A 37 27.58 5.78 24.71
CA ARG A 37 28.29 4.75 25.48
C ARG A 37 28.60 5.23 26.90
N VAL A 38 29.17 6.43 27.02
CA VAL A 38 29.45 7.06 28.33
C VAL A 38 28.18 7.18 29.17
N LEU A 39 27.07 7.64 28.57
CA LEU A 39 25.78 7.72 29.26
C LEU A 39 25.27 6.34 29.72
N LYS A 40 25.47 5.27 28.93
CA LYS A 40 25.08 3.91 29.33
C LYS A 40 25.96 3.36 30.46
N GLU A 41 27.25 3.67 30.45
CA GLU A 41 28.18 3.28 31.52
C GLU A 41 27.80 3.95 32.86
N GLN A 42 27.49 5.25 32.84
CA GLN A 42 27.03 5.98 34.02
C GLN A 42 25.74 5.41 34.62
N MET A 43 24.90 4.79 33.80
CA MET A 43 23.64 4.18 34.25
C MET A 43 23.84 2.83 34.96
N GLN A 44 25.06 2.30 35.06
CA GLN A 44 25.42 1.08 35.81
C GLN A 44 24.50 -0.13 35.52
N GLY A 45 24.03 -0.27 34.28
CA GLY A 45 23.12 -1.36 33.89
C GLY A 45 21.67 -1.20 34.35
N LYS A 46 21.26 -0.05 34.91
CA LYS A 46 19.86 0.24 35.23
C LYS A 46 19.04 0.35 33.94
N ALA A 47 17.96 -0.44 33.85
CA ALA A 47 17.07 -0.41 32.69
C ALA A 47 16.39 0.96 32.55
N LEU A 48 16.57 1.61 31.39
CA LEU A 48 15.92 2.87 31.06
C LEU A 48 14.40 2.68 30.92
N ARG A 49 13.63 3.31 31.81
CA ARG A 49 12.17 3.35 31.69
C ARG A 49 11.76 4.38 30.65
N LEU A 50 11.64 3.94 29.41
CA LEU A 50 11.19 4.79 28.31
C LEU A 50 9.67 4.99 28.38
N ASN A 51 9.22 6.24 28.29
CA ASN A 51 7.81 6.59 28.12
C ASN A 51 7.36 6.35 26.67
N ASP A 52 6.04 6.40 26.41
CA ASP A 52 5.50 6.07 25.09
C ASP A 52 5.91 7.06 23.99
N ASP A 53 6.17 8.32 24.33
CA ASP A 53 6.66 9.33 23.39
C ASP A 53 8.12 9.04 22.96
N GLN A 54 8.98 8.69 23.91
CA GLN A 54 10.35 8.24 23.62
C GLN A 54 10.36 6.98 22.76
N ARG A 55 9.52 5.99 23.09
CA ARG A 55 9.36 4.76 22.29
C ARG A 55 8.93 5.06 20.85
N ARG A 56 7.97 5.98 20.67
CA ARG A 56 7.52 6.45 19.36
C ARG A 56 8.64 7.07 18.54
N ARG A 57 9.39 8.03 19.11
CA ARG A 57 10.50 8.68 18.42
C ARG A 57 11.58 7.70 17.99
N LEU A 58 11.95 6.77 18.88
CA LEU A 58 12.94 5.73 18.58
C LEU A 58 12.44 4.80 17.48
N ALA A 59 11.19 4.31 17.56
CA ALA A 59 10.61 3.44 16.54
C ALA A 59 10.52 4.12 15.16
N ALA A 60 10.19 5.42 15.13
CA ALA A 60 10.14 6.20 13.89
C ALA A 60 11.51 6.31 13.20
N LYS A 61 12.55 6.68 13.95
CA LYS A 61 13.92 6.75 13.44
C LYS A 61 14.47 5.37 13.08
N ALA A 62 14.16 4.36 13.88
CA ALA A 62 14.58 2.99 13.65
C ALA A 62 14.02 2.41 12.35
N LYS A 63 12.78 2.74 11.95
CA LYS A 63 12.19 2.23 10.72
C LYS A 63 12.87 2.76 9.44
N VAL A 64 13.41 3.97 9.49
CA VAL A 64 14.17 4.57 8.37
C VAL A 64 15.48 3.82 8.16
N LEU A 65 16.07 3.32 9.25
CA LEU A 65 17.24 2.46 9.21
C LEU A 65 16.81 1.01 8.92
N ASP A 66 17.61 0.26 8.17
CA ASP A 66 17.35 -1.16 8.01
C ASP A 66 17.79 -1.92 9.29
N ARG A 67 17.26 -3.14 9.46
CA ARG A 67 17.59 -3.98 10.62
C ARG A 67 19.10 -4.17 10.79
N LYS A 68 19.81 -4.41 9.67
CA LYS A 68 21.25 -4.65 9.67
C LYS A 68 22.03 -3.43 10.16
N THR A 69 21.61 -2.22 9.79
CA THR A 69 22.24 -1.00 10.32
C THR A 69 21.97 -0.85 11.81
N LEU A 70 20.76 -1.15 12.28
CA LEU A 70 20.44 -1.09 13.72
C LEU A 70 21.25 -2.08 14.56
N GLU A 71 21.57 -3.26 14.02
CA GLU A 71 22.44 -4.25 14.68
C GLU A 71 23.89 -3.76 14.80
N ARG A 72 24.34 -2.87 13.90
CA ARG A 72 25.70 -2.34 13.87
C ARG A 72 25.94 -1.14 14.78
N ILE A 73 24.87 -0.47 15.22
CA ILE A 73 24.98 0.73 16.07
C ILE A 73 24.66 0.42 17.53
N ALA A 74 25.19 1.23 18.44
CA ALA A 74 24.98 1.07 19.88
C ALA A 74 23.55 1.46 20.28
N THR A 75 22.58 0.55 20.13
CA THR A 75 21.17 0.81 20.47
C THR A 75 20.89 0.73 21.98
N ILE A 76 19.95 1.54 22.47
CA ILE A 76 19.43 1.46 23.86
C ILE A 76 18.50 0.25 24.02
N VAL A 77 17.89 -0.18 22.92
CA VAL A 77 16.84 -1.20 22.86
C VAL A 77 17.11 -2.10 21.67
N THR A 78 16.86 -3.40 21.79
CA THR A 78 17.09 -4.34 20.69
C THR A 78 16.36 -3.93 19.39
N PRO A 79 16.96 -4.14 18.22
CA PRO A 79 16.32 -3.83 16.93
C PRO A 79 14.93 -4.47 16.78
N ASP A 80 14.76 -5.69 17.27
CA ASP A 80 13.46 -6.39 17.30
C ASP A 80 12.39 -5.65 18.07
N THR A 81 12.75 -5.06 19.21
CA THR A 81 11.81 -4.31 20.04
C THR A 81 11.44 -2.98 19.39
N LEU A 82 12.38 -2.30 18.75
CA LEU A 82 12.11 -1.07 17.98
C LEU A 82 11.14 -1.33 16.84
N MET A 83 11.35 -2.43 16.10
CA MET A 83 10.44 -2.86 15.03
C MET A 83 9.08 -3.32 15.57
N ARG A 84 9.04 -3.93 16.75
CA ARG A 84 7.78 -4.27 17.44
C ARG A 84 7.00 -3.01 17.83
N TRP A 85 7.64 -2.01 18.42
CA TRP A 85 6.99 -0.73 18.74
C TRP A 85 6.46 -0.04 17.50
N HIS A 86 7.22 -0.05 16.40
CA HIS A 86 6.72 0.49 15.14
C HIS A 86 5.46 -0.24 14.63
N ARG A 87 5.44 -1.58 14.66
CA ARG A 87 4.25 -2.37 14.30
C ARG A 87 3.05 -2.07 15.21
N GLN A 88 3.28 -1.86 16.50
CA GLN A 88 2.22 -1.48 17.43
C GLN A 88 1.63 -0.11 17.10
N LEU A 89 2.45 0.87 16.69
CA LEU A 89 1.95 2.17 16.26
C LEU A 89 1.09 2.09 15.00
N ILE A 90 1.48 1.24 14.06
CA ILE A 90 0.65 0.92 12.89
C ILE A 90 -0.68 0.31 13.35
N ALA A 91 -0.62 -0.72 14.20
CA ALA A 91 -1.83 -1.39 14.68
C ALA A 91 -2.79 -0.41 15.37
N LEU A 92 -2.27 0.47 16.24
CA LEU A 92 -3.06 1.50 16.93
C LEU A 92 -3.73 2.48 15.97
N LYS A 93 -3.07 2.85 14.86
CA LYS A 93 -3.66 3.70 13.82
C LYS A 93 -4.87 3.05 13.14
N TRP A 94 -4.84 1.73 13.01
CA TRP A 94 -5.91 0.93 12.38
C TRP A 94 -6.88 0.32 13.39
N THR A 95 -6.73 0.61 14.68
CA THR A 95 -7.72 0.25 15.70
C THR A 95 -8.87 1.23 15.59
N PHE A 96 -9.95 0.80 14.95
CA PHE A 96 -11.20 1.55 14.94
C PHE A 96 -12.08 1.11 16.11
N ASP A 97 -12.83 2.06 16.67
CA ASP A 97 -13.91 1.71 17.60
C ASP A 97 -14.85 0.71 16.92
N ARG A 98 -15.19 -0.35 17.66
CA ARG A 98 -16.15 -1.33 17.20
C ARG A 98 -17.50 -0.62 17.02
N LYS A 99 -17.90 -0.41 15.77
CA LYS A 99 -19.26 0.05 15.45
C LYS A 99 -20.24 -0.94 16.08
N GLY A 100 -21.29 -0.40 16.73
CA GLY A 100 -22.36 -1.15 17.38
C GLY A 100 -23.07 -2.14 16.43
N PRO A 101 -24.11 -2.85 16.90
CA PRO A 101 -24.76 -3.90 16.11
C PRO A 101 -25.04 -3.40 14.68
N GLY A 102 -24.61 -4.18 13.70
CA GLY A 102 -24.69 -3.81 12.28
C GLY A 102 -26.13 -3.50 11.85
N ARG A 103 -26.28 -3.03 10.60
CA ARG A 103 -27.58 -2.68 10.00
C ARG A 103 -28.66 -3.70 10.44
N PRO A 104 -29.79 -3.25 11.02
CA PRO A 104 -30.86 -4.14 11.45
C PRO A 104 -31.17 -5.16 10.35
N GLY A 105 -31.18 -6.44 10.72
CA GLY A 105 -31.51 -7.52 9.79
C GLY A 105 -32.87 -7.26 9.14
N ILE A 106 -33.07 -7.78 7.93
CA ILE A 106 -34.39 -7.77 7.27
C ILE A 106 -35.46 -8.28 8.25
N VAL A 107 -36.62 -7.62 8.25
CA VAL A 107 -37.80 -8.00 9.05
C VAL A 107 -38.06 -9.49 8.88
N LYS A 108 -38.18 -10.23 9.99
CA LYS A 108 -38.32 -11.71 10.01
C LYS A 108 -39.39 -12.22 9.03
N VAL A 109 -40.44 -11.45 8.82
CA VAL A 109 -41.53 -11.71 7.87
C VAL A 109 -41.02 -11.83 6.43
N ILE A 110 -40.21 -10.90 5.96
CA ILE A 110 -39.66 -10.91 4.59
C ILE A 110 -38.68 -12.09 4.42
N ARG A 111 -37.92 -12.43 5.48
CA ARG A 111 -37.05 -13.61 5.48
C ARG A 111 -37.85 -14.90 5.33
N ALA A 112 -38.95 -15.05 6.07
CA ALA A 112 -39.83 -16.20 5.96
C ALA A 112 -40.49 -16.28 4.56
N LEU A 113 -40.89 -15.15 4.00
CA LEU A 113 -41.45 -15.07 2.65
C LEU A 113 -40.45 -15.51 1.58
N ILE A 114 -39.19 -15.08 1.68
CA ILE A 114 -38.11 -15.51 0.77
C ILE A 114 -37.92 -17.02 0.81
N VAL A 115 -37.86 -17.60 2.01
CA VAL A 115 -37.68 -19.05 2.20
C VAL A 115 -38.87 -19.80 1.62
N ARG A 116 -40.10 -19.36 1.93
CA ARG A 116 -41.33 -19.96 1.42
C ARG A 116 -41.42 -19.95 -0.10
N MET A 117 -41.14 -18.81 -0.74
CA MET A 117 -41.13 -18.70 -2.20
C MET A 117 -40.12 -19.64 -2.85
N ALA A 118 -38.96 -19.84 -2.22
CA ALA A 118 -37.90 -20.72 -2.72
C ALA A 118 -38.11 -22.21 -2.40
N SER A 119 -38.87 -22.54 -1.35
CA SER A 119 -39.21 -23.92 -1.01
C SER A 119 -40.41 -24.43 -1.81
N GLU A 120 -41.38 -23.56 -2.07
CA GLU A 120 -42.59 -23.89 -2.84
C GLU A 120 -42.34 -23.85 -4.35
N ASN A 121 -41.28 -23.18 -4.82
CA ASN A 121 -40.97 -23.01 -6.24
C ASN A 121 -39.48 -23.15 -6.53
N THR A 122 -39.11 -23.67 -7.71
CA THR A 122 -37.73 -23.74 -8.21
C THR A 122 -37.20 -22.39 -8.74
N TRP A 123 -37.53 -21.29 -8.07
CA TRP A 123 -37.24 -19.94 -8.54
C TRP A 123 -35.80 -19.49 -8.17
N GLY A 124 -35.16 -18.77 -9.10
CA GLY A 124 -33.87 -18.11 -8.86
C GLY A 124 -34.01 -16.79 -8.09
N CYS A 125 -32.90 -16.28 -7.56
CA CYS A 125 -32.86 -15.02 -6.79
C CYS A 125 -33.41 -13.81 -7.57
N ALA A 126 -33.24 -13.79 -8.90
CA ALA A 126 -33.76 -12.72 -9.75
C ALA A 126 -35.29 -12.77 -9.85
N ARG A 127 -35.87 -13.97 -9.97
CA ARG A 127 -37.33 -14.17 -10.00
C ARG A 127 -37.96 -13.81 -8.67
N ILE A 128 -37.40 -14.30 -7.55
CA ILE A 128 -37.85 -13.97 -6.19
C ILE A 128 -37.78 -12.46 -5.93
N GLN A 129 -36.73 -11.78 -6.42
CA GLN A 129 -36.65 -10.31 -6.32
C GLN A 129 -37.79 -9.61 -7.07
N GLY A 130 -38.18 -10.11 -8.25
CA GLY A 130 -39.30 -9.59 -9.03
C GLY A 130 -40.62 -9.71 -8.29
N GLU A 131 -40.91 -10.87 -7.71
CA GLU A 131 -42.13 -11.11 -6.93
C GLU A 131 -42.19 -10.25 -5.66
N LEU A 132 -41.06 -10.14 -4.94
CA LEU A 132 -40.98 -9.26 -3.77
C LEU A 132 -41.18 -7.78 -4.14
N LYS A 133 -40.68 -7.35 -5.30
CA LYS A 133 -40.92 -5.99 -5.81
C LYS A 133 -42.40 -5.76 -6.11
N GLY A 134 -43.11 -6.77 -6.61
CA GLY A 134 -44.56 -6.72 -6.81
C GLY A 134 -45.36 -6.58 -5.50
N LEU A 135 -44.85 -7.14 -4.41
CA LEU A 135 -45.39 -6.99 -3.04
C LEU A 135 -44.86 -5.75 -2.30
N GLU A 136 -44.33 -4.77 -3.03
CA GLU A 136 -43.73 -3.53 -2.50
C GLU A 136 -42.52 -3.71 -1.58
N HIS A 137 -41.94 -4.91 -1.51
CA HIS A 137 -40.74 -5.21 -0.72
C HIS A 137 -39.46 -5.04 -1.55
N ARG A 138 -38.73 -3.94 -1.32
CA ARG A 138 -37.44 -3.68 -1.99
C ARG A 138 -36.29 -4.42 -1.31
N VAL A 139 -35.96 -5.60 -1.83
CA VAL A 139 -34.84 -6.43 -1.35
C VAL A 139 -33.76 -6.59 -2.43
N ALA A 140 -32.49 -6.50 -2.03
CA ALA A 140 -31.35 -6.77 -2.92
C ALA A 140 -31.18 -8.28 -3.15
N ARG A 141 -30.78 -8.69 -4.38
CA ARG A 141 -30.52 -10.12 -4.71
C ARG A 141 -29.49 -10.76 -3.77
N SER A 142 -28.48 -10.00 -3.35
CA SER A 142 -27.47 -10.46 -2.38
C SER A 142 -28.08 -10.82 -1.03
N THR A 143 -29.11 -10.09 -0.59
CA THR A 143 -29.81 -10.41 0.66
C THR A 143 -30.68 -11.65 0.52
N ILE A 144 -31.35 -11.83 -0.62
CA ILE A 144 -32.10 -13.06 -0.93
C ILE A 144 -31.15 -14.27 -0.92
N ALA A 145 -30.02 -14.16 -1.63
CA ALA A 145 -29.00 -15.22 -1.67
C ALA A 145 -28.44 -15.54 -0.27
N LYS A 146 -28.20 -14.51 0.56
CA LYS A 146 -27.77 -14.70 1.95
C LYS A 146 -28.82 -15.44 2.78
N VAL A 147 -30.09 -15.05 2.66
CA VAL A 147 -31.21 -15.71 3.37
C VAL A 147 -31.36 -17.17 2.96
N LEU A 148 -31.32 -17.47 1.66
CA LEU A 148 -31.43 -18.84 1.16
C LEU A 148 -30.25 -19.71 1.63
N LYS A 149 -29.03 -19.17 1.58
CA LYS A 149 -27.82 -19.84 2.08
C LYS A 149 -27.90 -20.13 3.58
N GLU A 150 -28.37 -19.17 4.39
CA GLU A 150 -28.55 -19.34 5.84
C GLU A 150 -29.62 -20.39 6.19
N ASN A 151 -30.55 -20.68 5.27
CA ASN A 151 -31.58 -21.71 5.43
C ASN A 151 -31.28 -23.01 4.66
N GLY A 152 -30.06 -23.17 4.14
CA GLY A 152 -29.63 -24.39 3.45
C GLY A 152 -30.25 -24.62 2.06
N ILE A 153 -30.96 -23.64 1.50
CA ILE A 153 -31.57 -23.73 0.17
C ILE A 153 -30.51 -23.32 -0.87
N LEU A 154 -30.15 -24.25 -1.75
CA LEU A 154 -29.28 -23.96 -2.87
C LEU A 154 -30.02 -23.08 -3.89
N PRO A 155 -29.47 -21.92 -4.28
CA PRO A 155 -30.11 -21.07 -5.28
C PRO A 155 -30.24 -21.83 -6.60
N ALA A 156 -31.39 -21.69 -7.27
CA ALA A 156 -31.67 -22.32 -8.56
C ALA A 156 -30.57 -21.98 -9.59
N PRO A 157 -30.22 -22.90 -10.49
CA PRO A 157 -29.10 -22.73 -11.41
C PRO A 157 -29.45 -21.73 -12.54
N GLU A 158 -29.30 -20.44 -12.28
CA GLU A 158 -29.03 -19.48 -13.36
C GLU A 158 -27.55 -19.61 -13.72
N ARG A 159 -27.23 -19.93 -14.98
CA ARG A 159 -25.86 -19.98 -15.50
C ARG A 159 -25.51 -18.66 -16.20
N PRO A 160 -24.96 -17.64 -15.51
CA PRO A 160 -23.96 -16.80 -16.14
C PRO A 160 -22.72 -17.68 -16.39
N THR A 161 -22.00 -17.45 -17.49
CA THR A 161 -20.75 -18.14 -17.80
C THR A 161 -19.89 -18.18 -16.55
N SER A 162 -19.48 -19.37 -16.09
CA SER A 162 -18.78 -19.48 -14.82
C SER A 162 -17.62 -18.48 -14.77
N TRP A 163 -17.36 -17.83 -13.64
CA TRP A 163 -16.25 -16.88 -13.50
C TRP A 163 -14.93 -17.49 -13.99
N ARG A 164 -14.77 -18.80 -13.80
CA ARG A 164 -13.67 -19.61 -14.33
C ARG A 164 -13.61 -19.62 -15.86
N THR A 165 -14.75 -19.74 -16.54
CA THR A 165 -14.86 -19.66 -18.01
C THR A 165 -14.54 -18.26 -18.51
N PHE A 166 -15.08 -17.22 -17.88
CA PHE A 166 -14.77 -15.82 -18.23
C PHE A 166 -13.28 -15.52 -18.08
N LEU A 167 -12.69 -15.86 -16.93
CA LEU A 167 -11.27 -15.68 -16.68
C LEU A 167 -10.40 -16.48 -17.65
N ARG A 168 -10.78 -17.72 -17.99
CA ARG A 168 -10.04 -18.53 -18.97
C ARG A 168 -10.04 -17.87 -20.36
N ALA A 169 -11.18 -17.32 -20.79
CA ALA A 169 -11.31 -16.67 -22.09
C ALA A 169 -10.54 -15.33 -22.17
N HIS A 170 -10.39 -14.63 -21.04
CA HIS A 170 -9.79 -13.28 -21.00
C HIS A 170 -8.45 -13.23 -20.25
N TRP A 171 -7.88 -14.37 -19.87
CA TRP A 171 -6.68 -14.44 -19.02
C TRP A 171 -5.50 -13.62 -19.54
N GLY A 172 -5.33 -13.55 -20.86
CA GLY A 172 -4.26 -12.79 -21.53
C GLY A 172 -4.61 -11.33 -21.86
N ARG A 173 -5.78 -10.83 -21.44
CA ARG A 173 -6.28 -9.48 -21.74
C ARG A 173 -6.83 -8.76 -20.51
N VAL A 174 -6.63 -9.31 -19.31
CA VAL A 174 -7.15 -8.76 -18.06
C VAL A 174 -6.00 -8.50 -17.11
N ALA A 175 -5.97 -7.29 -16.57
CA ALA A 175 -5.14 -6.92 -15.44
C ALA A 175 -6.02 -6.75 -14.20
N GLY A 176 -5.52 -7.18 -13.05
CA GLY A 176 -6.06 -6.80 -11.75
C GLY A 176 -5.46 -5.47 -11.33
N MET A 177 -6.26 -4.58 -10.75
CA MET A 177 -5.76 -3.36 -10.12
C MET A 177 -6.28 -3.31 -8.71
N ASP A 178 -5.40 -2.99 -7.77
CA ASP A 178 -5.78 -2.84 -6.37
C ASP A 178 -4.83 -1.87 -5.67
N PHE A 179 -5.24 -1.44 -4.48
CA PHE A 179 -4.44 -0.62 -3.59
C PHE A 179 -3.80 -1.47 -2.50
N MET A 180 -2.54 -1.20 -2.22
CA MET A 180 -1.91 -1.58 -0.96
C MET A 180 -1.57 -0.34 -0.15
N THR A 181 -1.67 -0.44 1.17
CA THR A 181 -1.32 0.66 2.09
C THR A 181 0.09 0.45 2.63
N ALA A 182 0.91 1.49 2.57
CA ALA A 182 2.22 1.55 3.21
C ALA A 182 2.25 2.69 4.21
N GLU A 183 2.70 2.41 5.44
CA GLU A 183 2.85 3.43 6.48
C GLU A 183 4.23 4.08 6.39
N VAL A 184 4.27 5.38 6.14
CA VAL A 184 5.50 6.15 5.91
C VAL A 184 5.61 7.24 6.97
N TRP A 185 6.80 7.37 7.58
CA TRP A 185 7.10 8.47 8.49
C TRP A 185 7.43 9.74 7.70
N THR A 186 6.62 10.78 7.89
CA THR A 186 6.87 12.14 7.39
C THR A 186 7.19 13.08 8.57
N PRO A 187 7.70 14.29 8.33
CA PRO A 187 7.87 15.29 9.40
C PRO A 187 6.58 15.61 10.17
N LYS A 188 5.41 15.36 9.57
CA LYS A 188 4.09 15.57 10.19
C LYS A 188 3.58 14.35 10.97
N GLY A 189 4.27 13.21 10.91
CA GLY A 189 3.90 11.98 11.61
C GLY A 189 3.79 10.76 10.69
N LEU A 190 3.12 9.71 11.19
CA LEU A 190 2.91 8.45 10.48
C LEU A 190 1.75 8.59 9.47
N GLU A 191 2.06 8.67 8.19
CA GLU A 191 1.10 8.87 7.11
C GLU A 191 0.87 7.57 6.31
N THR A 192 -0.39 7.28 5.97
CA THR A 192 -0.72 6.11 5.13
C THR A 192 -0.62 6.53 3.67
N GLN A 193 0.29 5.91 2.94
CA GLN A 193 0.41 6.06 1.50
C GLN A 193 -0.30 4.89 0.82
N HIS A 194 -1.23 5.20 -0.07
CA HIS A 194 -1.94 4.24 -0.89
C HIS A 194 -1.15 4.06 -2.19
N VAL A 195 -0.63 2.85 -2.41
CA VAL A 195 0.10 2.46 -3.62
C VAL A 195 -0.88 1.72 -4.51
N LEU A 196 -1.24 2.33 -5.64
CA LEU A 196 -2.01 1.69 -6.68
C LEU A 196 -1.07 0.85 -7.55
N PHE A 197 -1.38 -0.44 -7.67
CA PHE A 197 -0.64 -1.34 -8.54
C PHE A 197 -1.57 -2.04 -9.53
N ALA A 198 -1.04 -2.35 -10.70
CA ALA A 198 -1.68 -3.18 -11.71
C ALA A 198 -0.87 -4.47 -11.85
N ILE A 199 -1.54 -5.61 -11.88
CA ILE A 199 -0.94 -6.92 -12.13
C ILE A 199 -1.56 -7.55 -13.37
N ASP A 200 -0.74 -7.85 -14.37
CA ASP A 200 -1.17 -8.68 -15.49
C ASP A 200 -1.35 -10.13 -15.01
N LEU A 201 -2.56 -10.68 -15.16
CA LEU A 201 -2.89 -12.02 -14.67
C LEU A 201 -2.13 -13.13 -15.41
N LYS A 202 -1.77 -12.91 -16.68
CA LYS A 202 -1.01 -13.90 -17.47
C LYS A 202 0.45 -13.93 -17.10
N THR A 203 1.12 -12.77 -17.09
CA THR A 203 2.57 -12.71 -16.87
C THR A 203 2.95 -12.54 -15.39
N ARG A 204 1.97 -12.25 -14.51
CA ARG A 204 2.18 -11.90 -13.10
C ARG A 204 3.11 -10.70 -12.90
N ARG A 205 3.29 -9.88 -13.93
CA ARG A 205 4.06 -8.63 -13.85
C ARG A 205 3.25 -7.58 -13.11
N VAL A 206 3.88 -6.96 -12.12
CA VAL A 206 3.28 -5.90 -11.30
C VAL A 206 3.89 -4.57 -11.70
N GLU A 207 3.04 -3.57 -11.93
CA GLU A 207 3.43 -2.19 -12.23
C GLU A 207 2.80 -1.24 -11.24
N ILE A 208 3.58 -0.30 -10.72
CA ILE A 208 3.07 0.74 -9.83
C ILE A 208 2.47 1.86 -10.69
N ALA A 209 1.18 2.07 -10.50
CA ALA A 209 0.42 3.08 -11.22
C ALA A 209 0.49 4.45 -10.54
N GLY A 210 0.59 4.49 -9.22
CA GLY A 210 0.79 5.75 -8.50
C GLY A 210 0.83 5.54 -6.99
N ILE A 211 1.30 6.56 -6.29
CA ILE A 211 1.36 6.59 -4.82
C ILE A 211 0.69 7.88 -4.38
N THR A 212 -0.27 7.79 -3.46
CA THR A 212 -0.97 8.97 -2.93
C THR A 212 -1.38 8.75 -1.47
N PRO A 213 -1.31 9.77 -0.60
CA PRO A 213 -1.92 9.69 0.72
C PRO A 213 -3.45 9.72 0.65
N HIS A 214 -4.01 10.28 -0.43
CA HIS A 214 -5.44 10.47 -0.62
C HIS A 214 -5.89 9.85 -1.96
N PRO A 215 -6.45 8.63 -1.97
CA PRO A 215 -6.93 7.97 -3.18
C PRO A 215 -8.28 8.57 -3.61
N THR A 216 -8.24 9.79 -4.15
CA THR A 216 -9.42 10.53 -4.60
C THR A 216 -9.78 10.21 -6.05
N GLU A 217 -10.98 10.59 -6.46
CA GLU A 217 -11.43 10.50 -7.85
C GLU A 217 -10.49 11.26 -8.81
N ALA A 218 -10.02 12.44 -8.41
CA ALA A 218 -9.07 13.23 -9.22
C ALA A 218 -7.76 12.46 -9.46
N PHE A 219 -7.23 11.78 -8.44
CA PHE A 219 -6.06 10.92 -8.58
C PHE A 219 -6.33 9.76 -9.53
N MET A 220 -7.45 9.05 -9.37
CA MET A 220 -7.82 7.94 -10.26
C MET A 220 -8.01 8.40 -11.71
N THR A 221 -8.60 9.57 -11.91
CA THR A 221 -8.74 10.19 -13.23
C THR A 221 -7.39 10.48 -13.86
N GLN A 222 -6.44 11.00 -13.08
CA GLN A 222 -5.08 11.25 -13.56
C GLN A 222 -4.36 9.95 -13.92
N VAL A 223 -4.45 8.92 -13.07
CA VAL A 223 -3.85 7.60 -13.35
C VAL A 223 -4.44 7.00 -14.62
N ALA A 224 -5.76 7.05 -14.81
CA ALA A 224 -6.41 6.53 -16.01
C ALA A 224 -5.96 7.25 -17.29
N ARG A 225 -5.62 8.54 -17.21
CA ARG A 225 -5.09 9.33 -18.33
C ARG A 225 -3.62 9.02 -18.63
N GLU A 226 -2.78 8.95 -17.61
CA GLU A 226 -1.32 8.77 -17.77
C GLU A 226 -0.90 7.33 -18.02
N LYS A 227 -1.65 6.38 -17.44
CA LYS A 227 -1.32 4.96 -17.44
C LYS A 227 -2.50 4.17 -17.97
N GLN A 228 -2.48 3.94 -19.28
CA GLN A 228 -3.18 2.79 -19.81
C GLN A 228 -2.55 1.54 -19.19
N PRO A 229 -3.30 0.69 -18.47
CA PRO A 229 -2.76 -0.59 -18.02
C PRO A 229 -2.28 -1.37 -19.25
N PRO A 230 -1.20 -2.16 -19.16
CA PRO A 230 -0.61 -2.83 -20.30
C PRO A 230 -1.59 -3.87 -20.85
N LEU A 231 -2.42 -3.46 -21.81
CA LEU A 231 -3.34 -4.35 -22.52
C LEU A 231 -2.72 -4.93 -23.79
N SER A 232 -1.46 -4.65 -24.08
CA SER A 232 -0.72 -5.34 -25.13
C SER A 232 0.78 -5.23 -24.87
N GLY A 233 1.51 -6.29 -25.20
CA GLY A 233 2.97 -6.36 -25.04
C GLY A 233 3.72 -5.41 -25.97
N SER A 234 3.79 -4.14 -25.61
CA SER A 234 4.78 -3.20 -26.15
C SER A 234 5.67 -2.71 -25.01
N GLY A 235 6.88 -3.28 -24.96
CA GLY A 235 7.94 -2.78 -24.10
C GLY A 235 8.26 -1.34 -24.49
N SER A 236 8.06 -0.41 -23.56
CA SER A 236 8.58 0.95 -23.65
C SER A 236 8.67 1.51 -22.25
N VAL A 237 9.82 1.29 -21.60
CA VAL A 237 10.22 2.04 -20.41
C VAL A 237 10.36 3.50 -20.81
N LYS A 238 9.31 4.31 -20.68
CA LYS A 238 9.44 5.77 -20.73
C LYS A 238 10.10 6.21 -19.42
N ARG A 239 11.43 6.36 -19.47
CA ARG A 239 12.18 7.13 -18.48
C ARG A 239 11.58 8.55 -18.42
N ARG A 240 11.25 9.03 -17.22
CA ARG A 240 10.85 10.44 -17.01
C ARG A 240 11.92 11.37 -17.62
N PRO A 241 11.55 12.44 -18.34
CA PRO A 241 12.52 13.48 -18.66
C PRO A 241 12.88 14.22 -17.39
N SER A 242 14.18 14.41 -17.16
CA SER A 242 14.73 15.30 -16.13
C SER A 242 14.28 16.75 -16.36
N PRO A 243 14.07 17.56 -15.31
CA PRO A 243 13.80 18.98 -15.47
C PRO A 243 15.02 19.67 -16.10
N ARG A 244 14.83 20.42 -17.18
CA ARG A 244 15.87 21.29 -17.73
C ARG A 244 16.10 22.45 -16.74
N PRO A 245 17.34 22.77 -16.35
CA PRO A 245 17.61 24.01 -15.63
C PRO A 245 17.41 25.18 -16.60
N GLY A 246 16.53 26.12 -16.22
CA GLY A 246 16.35 27.37 -16.95
C GLY A 246 17.64 28.18 -16.92
N GLY A 247 18.26 28.34 -18.09
CA GLY A 247 19.37 29.26 -18.30
C GLY A 247 18.87 30.70 -18.15
N ARG A 248 19.56 31.48 -17.31
CA ARG A 248 19.47 32.93 -17.30
C ARG A 248 20.18 33.45 -18.54
N ASP A 249 19.44 34.02 -19.48
CA ASP A 249 20.02 34.88 -20.49
C ASP A 249 20.31 36.24 -19.85
N LEU A 250 21.59 36.48 -19.57
CA LEU A 250 22.15 37.83 -19.52
C LEU A 250 22.14 38.38 -20.94
N ARG A 251 21.32 39.40 -21.21
CA ARG A 251 21.57 40.33 -22.31
C ARG A 251 21.85 41.72 -21.75
N ALA A 252 23.04 42.17 -22.10
CA ALA A 252 23.50 43.54 -22.01
C ALA A 252 22.99 44.37 -23.21
N GLY A 253 22.84 45.67 -22.99
CA GLY A 253 23.01 46.72 -24.00
C GLY A 253 21.78 47.11 -24.81
N GLY A 254 21.33 48.35 -24.61
CA GLY A 254 20.33 49.05 -25.42
C GLY A 254 19.47 49.98 -24.59
#